data_AF-A0A536UXV5-F1
#
_entry.id   AF-A0A536UXV5-F1
#
_cell.length_a   1.000
_cell.length_b   1.000
_cell.length_c   1.000
_cell.angle_alpha   90.00
_cell.angle_beta   90.00
_cell.angle_gamma   90.00
#
_symmetry.space_group_name_H-M   'P 1'
#
loop_
_entity.id
_entity.type
_entity.pdbx_description
1 polymer ?
#
loop_
_entity_poly.entity_id
_entity_poly.type
_entity_poly.pdbx_seq_one_letter_code
_entity_poly.pdbx_strand_id
1 'polypeptide(L)' 'PESAILAIGRTVDTPVGRAGQIVLRPMATLSLSSDHRIVDGVKAARFMADLRSAIERAENLQ' A
#
# COMPACT_ATOMS: atom_id res chain seq x y z
N PRO A 1 -23.96 -1.77 1.09
CA PRO A 1 -22.88 -2.50 1.79
C PRO A 1 -21.56 -2.36 1.04
N GLU A 2 -20.50 -2.10 1.79
CA GLU A 2 -19.15 -1.82 1.35
C GLU A 2 -18.43 -3.16 1.09
N SER A 3 -17.69 -3.25 -0.02
CA SER A 3 -17.03 -4.51 -0.43
C SER A 3 -15.62 -4.68 0.11
N ALA A 4 -15.03 -3.61 0.68
CA ALA A 4 -13.70 -3.61 1.26
C ALA A 4 -13.50 -2.44 2.24
N ILE A 5 -12.50 -2.58 3.12
CA ILE A 5 -12.04 -1.54 4.05
C ILE A 5 -10.50 -1.53 4.10
N LEU A 6 -9.92 -0.33 4.09
CA LEU A 6 -8.47 -0.11 4.18
C LEU A 6 -8.11 0.43 5.56
N ALA A 7 -7.18 -0.25 6.25
CA ALA A 7 -6.56 0.23 7.47
C ALA A 7 -5.15 0.77 7.17
N ILE A 8 -4.84 1.94 7.73
CA ILE A 8 -3.55 2.61 7.60
C ILE A 8 -2.84 2.56 8.96
N GLY A 9 -1.69 1.89 8.99
CA GLY A 9 -0.83 1.84 10.16
C GLY A 9 -0.03 3.13 10.35
N ARG A 10 0.52 3.30 11.55
CA ARG A 10 1.41 4.43 11.87
C ARG A 10 2.65 4.43 10.96
N THR A 11 3.07 5.62 10.55
CA THR A 11 4.34 5.83 9.87
C THR A 11 5.51 5.75 10.86
N VAL A 12 6.51 4.92 10.56
CA VAL A 12 7.71 4.75 11.39
C VAL A 12 8.96 4.72 10.49
N ASP A 13 10.07 5.27 11.00
CA ASP A 13 11.35 5.20 10.29
C ASP A 13 11.84 3.76 10.26
N THR A 14 12.00 3.23 9.05
CA THR A 14 12.35 1.83 8.81
C THR A 14 13.61 1.76 7.94
N PRO A 15 14.62 0.95 8.32
CA PRO A 15 15.77 0.70 7.46
C PRO A 15 15.35 -0.11 6.22
N VAL A 16 15.61 0.43 5.04
CA VAL A 16 15.26 -0.19 3.75
C VAL A 16 16.47 -0.19 2.81
N GLY A 17 16.57 -1.25 2.00
CA GLY A 17 17.56 -1.33 0.94
C GLY A 17 17.16 -0.46 -0.26
N ARG A 18 18.05 0.43 -0.71
CA ARG A 18 17.87 1.23 -1.93
C ARG A 18 19.21 1.45 -2.62
N ALA A 19 19.28 1.16 -3.91
CA ALA A 19 20.49 1.34 -4.73
C ALA A 19 21.78 0.75 -4.09
N GLY A 20 21.66 -0.43 -3.47
CA GLY A 20 22.80 -1.12 -2.83
C GLY A 20 23.19 -0.60 -1.43
N GLN A 21 22.43 0.33 -0.85
CA GLN A 21 22.68 0.88 0.49
C GLN A 21 21.47 0.68 1.41
N ILE A 22 21.70 0.65 2.72
CA ILE A 22 20.62 0.72 3.72
C ILE A 22 20.39 2.19 4.08
N VAL A 23 19.15 2.65 3.92
CA VAL A 23 18.73 4.01 4.26
C VAL A 23 17.49 3.96 5.16
N LEU A 24 17.36 4.91 6.09
CA LEU A 24 16.13 5.07 6.86
C LEU A 24 15.10 5.81 6.01
N ARG A 25 13.87 5.30 5.99
CA ARG A 25 12.73 5.98 5.35
C ARG A 25 11.48 5.92 6.22
N PRO A 26 10.61 6.94 6.17
CA PRO A 26 9.29 6.85 6.76
C PRO A 26 8.45 5.84 5.98
N MET A 27 8.00 4.79 6.65
CA MET A 27 7.20 3.71 6.07
C MET A 27 5.89 3.55 6.84
N ALA A 28 4.78 3.33 6.13
CA ALA A 28 3.48 3.00 6.70
C ALA A 28 3.01 1.64 6.18
N THR A 29 2.32 0.87 7.03
CA THR A 29 1.69 -0.41 6.65
C THR A 29 0.27 -0.15 6.19
N LEU A 30 -0.12 -0.75 5.07
CA LEU A 30 -1.49 -0.69 4.55
C LEU A 30 -2.08 -2.10 4.54
N SER A 31 -3.28 -2.24 5.11
CA SER A 31 -3.99 -3.53 5.19
C SER A 31 -5.38 -3.41 4.58
N LEU A 32 -5.67 -4.23 3.57
CA LEU A 32 -6.98 -4.28 2.92
C LEU A 32 -7.74 -5.53 3.37
N SER A 33 -8.93 -5.34 3.93
CA SER A 33 -9.90 -6.41 4.15
C SER A 33 -11.01 -6.28 3.12
N SER A 34 -11.37 -7.37 2.47
CA SER A 34 -12.36 -7.37 1.38
C SER A 34 -13.22 -8.63 1.39
N ASP A 35 -14.46 -8.51 0.93
CA ASP A 35 -15.32 -9.67 0.70
C ASP A 35 -14.84 -10.45 -0.53
N HIS A 36 -14.33 -11.66 -0.30
CA HIS A 36 -13.78 -12.51 -1.37
C HIS A 36 -14.80 -13.03 -2.38
N ARG A 37 -16.09 -12.93 -2.09
CA ARG A 37 -17.15 -13.25 -3.06
C ARG A 37 -17.22 -12.20 -4.18
N ILE A 38 -16.75 -10.99 -3.90
CA ILE A 38 -16.81 -9.84 -4.80
C ILE A 38 -15.40 -9.50 -5.33
N VAL A 39 -14.38 -9.55 -4.47
CA VAL A 39 -13.00 -9.18 -4.78
C VAL A 39 -12.06 -10.38 -4.61
N ASP A 40 -11.51 -10.86 -5.72
CA ASP A 40 -10.46 -11.88 -5.69
C ASP A 40 -9.10 -11.30 -5.27
N GLY A 41 -8.17 -12.20 -4.91
CA GLY A 41 -6.83 -11.81 -4.46
C GLY A 41 -6.01 -11.07 -5.51
N VAL A 42 -6.22 -11.34 -6.80
CA VAL A 42 -5.47 -10.67 -7.89
C VAL A 42 -5.91 -9.22 -8.01
N LYS A 43 -7.22 -8.95 -7.97
CA LYS A 43 -7.78 -7.60 -7.96
C LYS A 43 -7.34 -6.83 -6.72
N ALA A 44 -7.41 -7.45 -5.54
CA ALA A 44 -6.94 -6.85 -4.29
C ALA A 44 -5.45 -6.48 -4.35
N ALA A 45 -4.60 -7.39 -4.83
CA ALA A 45 -3.16 -7.15 -4.95
C ALA A 45 -2.84 -6.03 -5.94
N ARG A 46 -3.51 -5.99 -7.10
CA ARG A 46 -3.36 -4.91 -8.10
C ARG A 46 -3.75 -3.55 -7.51
N PHE A 47 -4.93 -3.48 -6.88
CA PHE A 47 -5.38 -2.26 -6.21
C PHE A 47 -4.36 -1.76 -5.17
N MET A 48 -3.81 -2.64 -4.34
CA MET A 48 -2.80 -2.28 -3.35
C MET A 48 -1.48 -1.81 -3.99
N ALA A 49 -1.07 -2.39 -5.12
CA ALA A 49 0.11 -1.96 -5.87
C ALA A 49 -0.09 -0.56 -6.49
N ASP A 50 -1.26 -0.32 -7.09
CA ASP A 50 -1.63 0.97 -7.67
C ASP A 50 -1.70 2.05 -6.57
N LEU A 51 -2.35 1.74 -5.45
CA LEU A 51 -2.42 2.63 -4.29
C LEU A 51 -1.04 2.96 -3.72
N ARG A 52 -0.16 1.96 -3.57
CA ARG A 52 1.22 2.17 -3.16
C ARG A 52 1.95 3.13 -4.11
N SER A 53 1.81 2.91 -5.42
CA SER A 53 2.43 3.76 -6.45
C SER A 53 1.94 5.21 -6.37
N ALA A 54 0.62 5.40 -6.24
CA ALA A 54 0.00 6.72 -6.13
C ALA A 54 0.46 7.49 -4.89
N ILE A 55 0.58 6.81 -3.74
CA ILE A 55 1.05 7.44 -2.50
C ILE A 55 2.55 7.76 -2.55
N GLU A 56 3.37 6.85 -3.07
CA GLU A 56 4.83 7.07 -3.16
C GLU A 56 5.21 8.11 -4.23
N ARG A 57 4.32 8.34 -5.21
CA ARG A 57 4.52 9.26 -6.34
C ARG A 57 3.26 10.09 -6.50
N ALA A 58 3.05 11.03 -5.57
CA ALA A 58 1.85 11.87 -5.50
C ALA A 58 1.56 12.64 -6.82
N GLU A 59 2.58 12.84 -7.66
CA GLU A 59 2.47 13.41 -9.01
C GLU A 59 1.54 12.62 -9.96
N ASN A 60 1.26 11.35 -9.65
CA ASN A 60 0.41 10.45 -10.45
C ASN A 60 -1.09 10.53 -10.07
N LEU A 61 -1.48 11.33 -9.08
CA LEU A 61 -2.89 11.65 -8.81
C LEU A 61 -3.29 12.86 -9.67
N GLN A 62 -3.59 12.63 -10.95
CA GLN A 62 -4.26 13.59 -11.83
C GLN A 62 -5.62 13.07 -12.27
#